data_AF-A0A2S2N8V4-F1
#
_entry.id   AF-A0A2S2N8V4-F1
#
_cell.length_a   1.000
_cell.length_b   1.000
_cell.length_c   1.000
_cell.angle_alpha   90.00
_cell.angle_beta   90.00
_cell.angle_gamma   90.00
#
_symmetry.space_group_name_H-M   'P 1'
#
loop_
_entity.id
_entity.type
_entity.pdbx_description
1 polymer ?
#
loop_
_entity_poly.entity_id
_entity_poly.type
_entity_poly.pdbx_seq_one_letter_code
_entity_poly.pdbx_strand_id
1 'polypeptide(L)'
;MFTRPSTDNFAKYWLFHPNQPKSGVPFAYKKTYYRIDGGNHKWVSYRSKLGIDKFLFCCICLCYRDGSGPFSKGFIEWKHVYTRINEHENSKTHRLKYVDAHVMKKQFSSVDSLLTYGHRSIRKKEIENRRQVLFRIIDIIKFINVDLVIEFKDNAVSIVSETIYNP
;
A
#
# COMPACT_ATOMS: atom_id res chain seq x y z
N MET A 1 3.99 12.08 -25.28
CA MET A 1 5.19 11.35 -24.81
C MET A 1 5.30 11.52 -23.30
N PHE A 2 5.56 10.44 -22.55
CA PHE A 2 5.58 10.48 -21.09
C PHE A 2 7.03 10.66 -20.61
N THR A 3 7.26 11.67 -19.77
CA THR A 3 8.60 12.11 -19.35
C THR A 3 8.86 11.72 -17.90
N ARG A 4 10.03 11.14 -17.64
CA ARG A 4 10.53 10.89 -16.28
C ARG A 4 10.42 12.19 -15.45
N PRO A 5 9.93 12.13 -14.20
CA PRO A 5 9.83 13.33 -13.37
C PRO A 5 11.22 13.91 -13.10
N SER A 6 11.34 15.24 -13.20
CA SER A 6 12.54 15.96 -12.76
C SER A 6 12.70 15.84 -11.25
N THR A 7 13.92 16.08 -10.75
CA THR A 7 14.23 16.07 -9.31
C THR A 7 13.32 17.01 -8.53
N ASP A 8 13.06 18.20 -9.06
CA ASP A 8 12.28 19.24 -8.38
C ASP A 8 10.78 18.90 -8.30
N ASN A 9 10.30 18.04 -9.20
CA ASN A 9 8.92 17.59 -9.25
C ASN A 9 8.71 16.18 -8.67
N PHE A 10 9.77 15.57 -8.13
CA PHE A 10 9.72 14.18 -7.66
C PHE A 10 8.74 13.98 -6.50
N ALA A 11 8.67 14.93 -5.56
CA ALA A 11 7.70 14.89 -4.47
C ALA A 11 6.26 15.00 -4.99
N LYS A 12 5.97 16.02 -5.80
CA LYS A 12 4.64 16.24 -6.41
C LYS A 12 4.18 15.04 -7.23
N TYR A 13 5.10 14.40 -7.94
CA TYR A 13 4.84 13.17 -8.70
C TYR A 13 4.29 12.06 -7.80
N TRP A 14 4.93 11.78 -6.66
CA TRP A 14 4.48 10.71 -5.75
C TRP A 14 3.25 11.09 -4.92
N LEU A 15 2.92 12.38 -4.77
CA LEU A 15 1.63 12.79 -4.21
C LEU A 15 0.48 12.44 -5.16
N PHE A 16 0.70 12.55 -6.47
CA PHE A 16 -0.34 12.29 -7.47
C PHE A 16 -0.41 10.82 -7.91
N HIS A 17 0.68 10.07 -7.84
CA HIS A 17 0.75 8.68 -8.30
C HIS A 17 0.80 7.65 -7.17
N PRO A 18 0.11 6.50 -7.31
CA PRO A 18 -0.69 6.10 -8.48
C PRO A 18 -2.05 6.82 -8.55
N ASN A 19 -2.41 7.29 -9.74
CA ASN A 19 -3.74 7.84 -10.02
C ASN A 19 -4.66 6.72 -10.54
N GLN A 20 -5.67 6.33 -9.76
CA GLN A 20 -6.51 5.15 -10.02
C GLN A 20 -8.01 5.50 -9.96
N PRO A 21 -8.53 6.31 -10.92
CA PRO A 21 -9.95 6.67 -10.94
C PRO A 21 -10.83 5.47 -11.23
N LYS A 22 -11.99 5.41 -10.56
CA LYS A 22 -12.96 4.31 -10.68
C LYS A 22 -13.93 4.48 -11.86
N SER A 23 -14.20 5.73 -12.24
CA SER A 23 -15.09 6.12 -13.34
C SER A 23 -14.32 6.83 -14.45
N GLY A 24 -14.90 6.92 -15.66
CA GLY A 24 -14.26 7.60 -16.79
C GLY A 24 -13.04 6.88 -17.37
N VAL A 25 -12.92 5.57 -17.12
CA VAL A 25 -11.83 4.71 -17.59
C VAL A 25 -12.31 3.71 -18.64
N PRO A 26 -11.48 3.36 -19.64
CA PRO A 26 -11.86 2.45 -20.72
C PRO A 26 -11.66 0.96 -20.37
N PHE A 27 -11.55 0.61 -19.08
CA PHE A 27 -11.26 -0.75 -18.60
C PHE A 27 -11.98 -1.03 -17.27
N ALA A 28 -12.06 -2.31 -16.89
CA ALA A 28 -12.64 -2.70 -15.61
C ALA A 28 -11.67 -2.37 -14.46
N TYR A 29 -11.89 -1.24 -13.78
CA TYR A 29 -10.97 -0.72 -12.76
C TYR A 29 -10.62 -1.75 -11.66
N LYS A 30 -11.58 -2.60 -11.25
CA LYS A 30 -11.33 -3.65 -10.25
C LYS A 30 -10.26 -4.63 -10.72
N LYS A 31 -10.35 -5.10 -11.97
CA LYS A 31 -9.37 -6.05 -12.55
C LYS A 31 -8.04 -5.38 -12.89
N THR A 32 -8.06 -4.08 -13.18
CA THR A 32 -6.85 -3.32 -13.53
C THR A 32 -6.03 -2.93 -12.31
N TYR A 33 -6.67 -2.48 -11.22
CA TYR A 33 -5.96 -1.94 -10.05
C TYR A 33 -5.80 -2.91 -8.89
N TYR A 34 -6.55 -4.02 -8.88
CA TYR A 34 -6.49 -5.00 -7.80
C TYR A 34 -6.09 -6.36 -8.34
N ARG A 35 -5.29 -7.05 -7.54
CA ARG A 35 -4.88 -8.44 -7.74
C ARG A 35 -6.01 -9.35 -7.30
N ILE A 36 -5.98 -10.58 -7.82
CA ILE A 36 -6.95 -11.62 -7.46
C ILE A 36 -6.84 -11.98 -5.96
N ASP A 37 -5.64 -11.87 -5.38
CA ASP A 37 -5.38 -12.09 -3.95
C ASP A 37 -5.79 -10.93 -3.03
N GLY A 38 -6.49 -9.92 -3.57
CA GLY A 38 -6.89 -8.73 -2.81
C GLY A 38 -5.80 -7.66 -2.69
N GLY A 39 -4.59 -7.91 -3.20
CA GLY A 39 -3.55 -6.89 -3.32
C GLY A 39 -3.92 -5.75 -4.27
N ASN A 40 -3.21 -4.64 -4.22
CA ASN A 40 -3.38 -3.52 -5.15
C ASN A 40 -2.14 -3.34 -6.01
N HIS A 41 -2.34 -3.19 -7.33
CA HIS A 41 -1.29 -2.80 -8.26
C HIS A 41 -0.90 -1.33 -8.03
N LYS A 42 -0.20 -1.03 -6.94
CA LYS A 42 0.23 0.33 -6.55
C LYS A 42 1.16 0.99 -7.57
N TRP A 43 1.62 0.25 -8.56
CA TRP A 43 2.42 0.73 -9.67
C TRP A 43 1.59 1.22 -10.87
N VAL A 44 0.34 0.77 -11.02
CA VAL A 44 -0.52 1.13 -12.17
C VAL A 44 -1.12 2.51 -11.95
N SER A 45 -0.84 3.43 -12.86
CA SER A 45 -1.42 4.76 -12.86
C SER A 45 -2.06 5.08 -14.21
N TYR A 46 -3.22 5.73 -14.16
CA TYR A 46 -3.97 6.18 -15.33
C TYR A 46 -3.79 7.69 -15.54
N ARG A 47 -3.70 8.09 -16.80
CA ARG A 47 -3.77 9.48 -17.22
C ARG A 47 -4.79 9.61 -18.34
N SER A 48 -5.62 10.64 -18.21
CA SER A 48 -6.50 11.13 -19.27
C SER A 48 -6.27 12.63 -19.42
N LYS A 49 -5.72 13.08 -20.55
CA LYS A 49 -5.66 14.53 -20.85
C LYS A 49 -6.82 14.87 -21.79
N LEU A 50 -7.73 15.73 -21.30
CA LEU A 50 -8.92 16.20 -22.02
C LEU A 50 -9.80 15.07 -22.61
N GLY A 51 -9.76 13.86 -22.03
CA GLY A 51 -10.55 12.72 -22.49
C GLY A 51 -10.02 12.03 -23.76
N ILE A 52 -9.03 12.60 -24.44
CA ILE A 52 -8.48 12.12 -25.72
C ILE A 52 -7.32 11.16 -25.46
N ASP A 53 -6.39 11.58 -24.61
CA ASP A 53 -5.13 10.89 -24.33
C ASP A 53 -5.27 9.94 -23.14
N LYS A 54 -5.74 8.71 -23.36
CA LYS A 54 -5.95 7.69 -22.32
C LYS A 54 -4.79 6.71 -22.27
N PHE A 55 -4.01 6.74 -21.19
CA PHE A 55 -2.83 5.88 -21.04
C PHE A 55 -2.77 5.25 -19.66
N LEU A 56 -2.36 3.98 -19.62
CA LEU A 56 -1.84 3.34 -18.41
C LEU A 56 -0.32 3.32 -18.42
N PHE A 57 0.29 3.57 -17.27
CA PHE A 57 1.73 3.47 -17.12
C PHE A 57 2.09 2.94 -15.74
N CYS A 58 3.35 2.53 -15.62
CA CYS A 58 3.93 2.11 -14.37
C CYS A 58 4.62 3.29 -13.71
N CYS A 59 4.04 3.81 -12.63
CA CYS A 59 4.57 4.98 -11.95
C CYS A 59 5.94 4.71 -11.30
N ILE A 60 6.26 3.45 -11.02
CA ILE A 60 7.58 3.00 -10.56
C ILE A 60 8.56 2.97 -11.73
N CYS A 61 8.27 2.20 -12.78
CA CYS A 61 9.19 2.10 -13.93
C CYS A 61 9.48 3.47 -14.54
N LEU A 62 8.50 4.38 -14.58
CA LEU A 62 8.76 5.74 -15.06
C LEU A 62 9.88 6.46 -14.31
N CYS A 63 9.93 6.29 -12.99
CA CYS A 63 10.91 6.98 -12.14
C CYS A 63 12.32 6.40 -12.26
N TYR A 64 12.44 5.08 -12.51
CA TYR A 64 13.70 4.36 -12.38
C TYR A 64 14.21 3.75 -13.69
N ARG A 65 13.40 3.70 -14.76
CA ARG A 65 13.78 3.16 -16.08
C ARG A 65 14.16 4.28 -17.06
N ASP A 66 14.88 3.91 -18.11
CA ASP A 66 15.24 4.71 -19.29
C ASP A 66 14.07 5.00 -20.26
N GLY A 67 12.81 4.86 -19.81
CA GLY A 67 11.63 5.09 -20.65
C GLY A 67 11.34 3.99 -21.68
N SER A 68 12.10 2.89 -21.72
CA SER A 68 11.80 1.77 -22.61
C SER A 68 10.59 0.95 -22.09
N GLY A 69 9.86 0.28 -22.99
CA GLY A 69 8.72 -0.61 -22.68
C GLY A 69 7.30 0.00 -22.68
N PRO A 70 6.25 -0.84 -22.80
CA PRO A 70 4.87 -0.38 -23.06
C PRO A 70 4.31 0.52 -21.95
N PHE A 71 4.49 0.12 -20.69
CA PHE A 71 4.03 0.89 -19.53
C PHE A 71 4.91 2.10 -19.19
N SER A 72 6.05 2.30 -19.86
CA SER A 72 6.84 3.52 -19.74
C SER A 72 6.43 4.55 -20.81
N LYS A 73 6.10 4.06 -22.01
CA LYS A 73 5.64 4.90 -23.14
C LYS A 73 4.17 5.30 -23.02
N GLY A 74 3.37 4.52 -22.29
CA GLY A 74 1.92 4.68 -22.16
C GLY A 74 1.21 3.56 -22.92
N PHE A 75 0.54 2.70 -22.17
CA PHE A 75 -0.22 1.58 -22.69
C PHE A 75 -1.67 2.00 -22.99
N ILE A 76 -2.15 1.66 -24.19
CA ILE A 76 -3.48 2.06 -24.70
C ILE A 76 -4.35 0.90 -25.18
N GLU A 77 -3.82 -0.32 -25.21
CA GLU A 77 -4.49 -1.47 -25.82
C GLU A 77 -5.41 -2.19 -24.81
N TRP A 78 -6.68 -1.79 -24.74
CA TRP A 78 -7.58 -2.26 -23.67
C TRP A 78 -7.96 -3.74 -23.76
N LYS A 79 -7.93 -4.33 -24.96
CA LYS A 79 -8.29 -5.75 -25.19
C LYS A 79 -7.41 -6.71 -24.39
N HIS A 80 -6.11 -6.40 -24.30
CA HIS A 80 -5.11 -7.24 -23.65
C HIS A 80 -4.57 -6.65 -22.35
N VAL A 81 -5.26 -5.63 -21.80
CA VAL A 81 -4.75 -4.85 -20.65
C VAL A 81 -4.46 -5.73 -19.43
N TYR A 82 -5.31 -6.68 -19.10
CA TYR A 82 -5.14 -7.52 -17.91
C TYR A 82 -3.97 -8.49 -18.06
N THR A 83 -3.84 -9.10 -19.24
CA THR A 83 -2.69 -9.96 -19.58
C THR A 83 -1.38 -9.18 -19.51
N ARG A 84 -1.34 -7.98 -20.11
CA ARG A 84 -0.15 -7.14 -20.12
C ARG A 84 0.22 -6.62 -18.74
N ILE A 85 -0.77 -6.34 -17.88
CA ILE A 85 -0.53 -5.99 -16.47
C ILE A 85 0.13 -7.15 -15.74
N ASN A 86 -0.39 -8.37 -15.89
CA ASN A 86 0.18 -9.55 -15.26
C ASN A 86 1.61 -9.85 -15.77
N GLU A 87 1.84 -9.75 -17.08
CA GLU A 87 3.17 -9.91 -17.67
C GLU A 87 4.16 -8.85 -17.16
N HIS A 88 3.72 -7.58 -17.06
CA HIS A 88 4.56 -6.51 -16.54
C HIS A 88 4.91 -6.72 -15.08
N GLU A 89 3.91 -7.02 -14.24
CA GLU A 89 4.10 -7.25 -12.80
C GLU A 89 5.06 -8.42 -12.57
N ASN A 90 4.99 -9.47 -13.37
CA ASN A 90 5.85 -10.65 -13.23
C ASN A 90 7.21 -10.54 -13.94
N SER A 91 7.43 -9.49 -14.73
CA SER A 91 8.70 -9.30 -15.42
C SER A 91 9.86 -9.08 -14.43
N LYS A 92 10.98 -9.77 -14.65
CA LYS A 92 12.18 -9.64 -13.81
C LYS A 92 12.69 -8.20 -13.74
N THR A 93 12.58 -7.46 -14.84
CA THR A 93 13.00 -6.05 -14.92
C THR A 93 12.14 -5.17 -14.02
N HIS A 94 10.82 -5.33 -14.03
CA HIS A 94 9.95 -4.60 -13.12
C HIS A 94 10.25 -4.93 -11.65
N ARG A 95 10.19 -6.22 -11.29
CA ARG A 95 10.32 -6.67 -9.90
C ARG A 95 11.71 -6.38 -9.32
N LEU A 96 12.75 -6.92 -9.94
CA LEU A 96 14.08 -6.94 -9.34
C LEU A 96 14.85 -5.63 -9.53
N LYS A 97 14.57 -4.86 -10.59
CA LYS A 97 15.33 -3.63 -10.85
C LYS A 97 14.63 -2.37 -10.36
N TYR A 98 13.33 -2.24 -10.60
CA TYR A 98 12.65 -0.96 -10.36
C TYR A 98 11.83 -0.96 -9.07
N VAL A 99 11.12 -2.05 -8.77
CA VAL A 99 10.38 -2.17 -7.49
C VAL A 99 11.36 -2.23 -6.33
N ASP A 100 12.40 -3.06 -6.40
CA ASP A 100 13.41 -3.12 -5.33
C ASP A 100 14.12 -1.77 -5.12
N ALA A 101 14.53 -1.09 -6.19
CA ALA A 101 15.12 0.26 -6.08
C ALA A 101 14.16 1.27 -5.43
N HIS A 102 12.86 1.19 -5.74
CA HIS A 102 11.85 2.04 -5.11
C HIS A 102 11.68 1.73 -3.63
N VAL A 103 11.59 0.44 -3.28
CA VAL A 103 11.45 -0.02 -1.90
C VAL A 103 12.66 0.39 -1.07
N MET A 104 13.88 0.17 -1.58
CA MET A 104 15.12 0.57 -0.90
C MET A 104 15.16 2.08 -0.67
N LYS A 105 14.86 2.90 -1.70
CA LYS A 105 14.82 4.36 -1.55
C LYS A 105 13.80 4.82 -0.51
N LYS A 106 12.64 4.15 -0.43
CA LYS A 106 11.60 4.47 0.56
C LYS A 106 11.98 4.00 1.97
N GLN A 107 12.62 2.85 2.09
CA GLN A 107 13.07 2.27 3.35
C GLN A 107 14.25 3.03 3.97
N PHE A 108 15.03 3.75 3.18
CA PHE A 108 16.14 4.58 3.65
C PHE A 108 15.85 6.08 3.43
N SER A 109 14.59 6.48 3.54
CA SER A 109 14.15 7.87 3.35
C SER A 109 14.32 8.73 4.61
N SER A 110 14.56 8.13 5.78
CA SER A 110 14.92 8.83 7.02
C SER A 110 16.02 8.08 7.78
N VAL A 111 16.68 8.80 8.69
CA VAL A 111 17.67 8.21 9.61
C VAL A 111 17.02 7.10 10.43
N ASP A 112 15.82 7.33 10.96
CA ASP A 112 15.08 6.31 11.72
C ASP A 112 14.77 5.07 10.89
N SER A 113 14.41 5.23 9.61
CA SER A 113 14.10 4.09 8.75
C SER A 113 15.34 3.26 8.41
N LEU A 114 16.51 3.89 8.37
CA LEU A 114 17.82 3.23 8.26
C LEU A 114 18.21 2.51 9.56
N LEU A 115 18.09 3.16 10.72
CA LEU A 115 18.45 2.58 12.02
C LEU A 115 17.55 1.41 12.41
N THR A 116 16.28 1.43 11.99
CA THR A 116 15.30 0.37 12.28
C THR A 116 15.24 -0.71 11.20
N TYR A 117 16.03 -0.57 10.13
CA TYR A 117 16.12 -1.58 9.08
C TYR A 117 16.66 -2.90 9.66
N GLY A 118 15.99 -4.02 9.38
CA GLY A 118 16.32 -5.32 9.97
C GLY A 118 15.72 -5.57 11.37
N HIS A 119 15.33 -4.53 12.12
CA HIS A 119 14.72 -4.66 13.45
C HIS A 119 13.19 -4.89 13.42
N ARG A 120 12.58 -5.01 12.22
CA ARG A 120 11.13 -5.21 12.05
C ARG A 120 10.60 -6.50 12.69
N SER A 121 11.38 -7.57 12.66
CA SER A 121 11.01 -8.86 13.27
C SER A 121 10.95 -8.74 14.79
N ILE A 122 11.92 -8.05 15.40
CA ILE A 122 11.99 -7.76 16.83
C ILE A 122 10.77 -6.94 17.25
N ARG A 123 10.49 -5.84 16.57
CA ARG A 123 9.31 -5.01 16.84
C ARG A 123 7.99 -5.78 16.71
N LYS A 124 7.84 -6.62 15.69
CA LYS A 124 6.65 -7.48 15.53
C LYS A 124 6.50 -8.45 16.71
N LYS A 125 7.59 -9.07 17.15
CA LYS A 125 7.61 -9.97 18.30
C LYS A 125 7.24 -9.25 19.60
N GLU A 126 7.73 -8.03 19.80
CA GLU A 126 7.35 -7.19 20.96
C GLU A 126 5.87 -6.82 20.95
N ILE A 127 5.32 -6.45 19.79
CA ILE A 127 3.88 -6.15 19.65
C ILE A 127 3.05 -7.40 19.99
N GLU A 128 3.45 -8.57 19.48
CA GLU A 128 2.75 -9.82 19.75
C GLU A 128 2.82 -10.20 21.23
N ASN A 129 4.00 -10.10 21.85
CA ASN A 129 4.17 -10.34 23.27
C ASN A 129 3.27 -9.41 24.11
N ARG A 130 3.19 -8.11 23.76
CA ARG A 130 2.31 -7.15 24.45
C ARG A 130 0.83 -7.51 24.30
N ARG A 131 0.41 -7.97 23.11
CA ARG A 131 -0.96 -8.45 22.88
C ARG A 131 -1.28 -9.67 23.72
N GLN A 132 -0.38 -10.64 23.80
CA GLN A 132 -0.57 -11.83 24.61
C GLN A 132 -0.70 -11.51 26.10
N VAL A 133 0.10 -10.56 26.61
CA VAL A 133 -0.04 -10.06 27.99
C VAL A 133 -1.41 -9.44 28.20
N LEU A 134 -1.87 -8.59 27.28
CA LEU A 134 -3.19 -7.96 27.37
C LEU A 134 -4.33 -9.00 27.37
N PHE A 135 -4.28 -10.01 26.49
CA PHE A 135 -5.28 -11.07 26.47
C PHE A 135 -5.33 -11.84 27.79
N ARG A 136 -4.18 -12.18 28.37
CA ARG A 136 -4.14 -12.84 29.68
C ARG A 136 -4.75 -11.98 30.79
N ILE A 137 -4.52 -10.67 30.78
CA ILE A 137 -5.14 -9.74 31.74
C ILE A 137 -6.66 -9.76 31.58
N ILE A 138 -7.17 -9.71 30.34
CA ILE A 138 -8.60 -9.79 30.04
C ILE A 138 -9.19 -11.12 30.54
N ASP A 139 -8.49 -12.24 30.35
CA ASP A 139 -8.95 -13.55 30.80
C ASP A 139 -9.01 -13.66 32.33
N ILE A 140 -8.02 -13.11 33.04
CA ILE A 140 -8.01 -13.03 34.51
C ILE A 140 -9.20 -12.20 35.00
N ILE A 141 -9.44 -11.05 34.36
CA ILE A 141 -10.56 -10.17 34.69
C ILE A 141 -11.90 -10.89 34.53
N LYS A 142 -12.11 -11.55 33.38
CA LYS A 142 -13.33 -12.34 33.12
C LYS A 142 -13.50 -13.47 34.13
N PHE A 143 -12.41 -14.11 34.53
CA PHE A 143 -12.42 -15.17 35.54
C PHE A 143 -12.90 -14.69 36.92
N ILE A 144 -12.68 -13.43 37.27
CA ILE A 144 -13.08 -12.84 38.56
C ILE A 144 -14.58 -12.44 38.56
N ASN A 145 -15.35 -12.73 37.50
CA ASN A 145 -16.77 -12.34 37.34
C ASN A 145 -17.01 -10.82 37.51
N VAL A 146 -16.02 -10.00 37.18
CA VAL A 146 -16.25 -8.56 37.01
C VAL A 146 -16.58 -8.35 35.54
N ASP A 147 -17.83 -8.04 35.23
CA ASP A 147 -18.20 -7.58 33.90
C ASP A 147 -17.52 -6.22 33.66
N LEU A 148 -16.38 -6.27 32.96
CA LEU A 148 -15.65 -5.10 32.52
C LEU A 148 -16.02 -4.79 31.07
N VAL A 149 -16.50 -3.56 30.85
CA VAL A 149 -16.64 -2.99 29.51
C VAL A 149 -15.32 -2.32 29.15
N ILE A 150 -14.69 -2.83 28.09
CA ILE A 150 -13.45 -2.25 27.54
C ILE A 150 -13.86 -1.31 26.40
N GLU A 151 -13.78 -0.01 26.63
CA GLU A 151 -14.02 1.00 25.60
C GLU A 151 -12.70 1.40 24.93
N PHE A 152 -12.71 1.39 23.59
CA PHE A 152 -11.63 1.92 22.77
C PHE A 152 -12.04 3.27 22.20
N LYS A 153 -11.42 4.36 22.69
CA LYS A 153 -11.57 5.72 22.15
C LYS A 153 -10.20 6.30 21.85
N ASP A 154 -10.00 6.79 20.63
CA ASP A 154 -8.85 7.62 20.21
C ASP A 154 -7.48 7.19 20.77
N ASN A 155 -7.11 5.92 20.54
CA ASN A 155 -5.86 5.29 21.01
C ASN A 155 -5.69 5.15 22.53
N ALA A 156 -6.72 5.44 23.33
CA ALA A 156 -6.78 5.17 24.75
C ALA A 156 -7.69 3.96 25.03
N VAL A 157 -7.30 3.16 26.03
CA VAL A 157 -8.11 2.05 26.55
C VAL A 157 -8.67 2.53 27.89
N SER A 158 -10.00 2.55 28.00
CA SER A 158 -10.70 2.84 29.26
C SER A 158 -11.36 1.57 29.76
N ILE A 159 -11.17 1.26 31.04
CA ILE A 159 -11.77 0.09 31.70
C ILE A 159 -12.86 0.62 32.62
N VAL A 160 -14.11 0.23 32.38
CA VAL A 160 -15.27 0.62 33.18
C VAL A 160 -15.89 -0.62 33.79
N SER A 161 -16.10 -0.62 35.12
CA SER A 161 -16.80 -1.70 35.82
C SER A 161 -18.28 -1.37 35.93
N GLU A 162 -19.15 -2.24 35.44
CA GLU A 162 -20.57 -2.20 35.79
C GLU A 162 -20.78 -3.11 37.00
N THR A 163 -21.06 -2.52 38.17
CA THR A 163 -21.54 -3.29 39.32
C THR A 163 -23.00 -3.66 39.06
N ILE A 164 -23.26 -4.93 38.73
CA ILE A 164 -24.64 -5.44 38.70
C ILE A 164 -25.13 -5.51 40.15
N TYR A 165 -25.99 -4.56 40.53
CA TYR A 165 -26.77 -4.60 41.76
C TYR A 165 -27.79 -5.74 41.59
N ASN A 166 -27.53 -6.89 42.22
CA ASN A 166 -28.45 -8.02 42.22
C ASN A 166 -29.47 -7.82 43.36
N PRO A 167 -30.78 -7.71 43.11
CA PRO A 167 -31.79 -7.69 44.16
C PRO A 167 -31.93 -9.04 44.87
#